data_AF-X1IUW6-F1
#
_entry.id   AF-X1IUW6-F1
#
_cell.length_a   1.000
_cell.length_b   1.000
_cell.length_c   1.000
_cell.angle_alpha   90.00
_cell.angle_beta   90.00
_cell.angle_gamma   90.00
#
_symmetry.space_group_name_H-M   'P 1'
#
loop_
_entity.id
_entity.type
_entity.pdbx_description
1 polymer ?
#
loop_
_entity_poly.entity_id
_entity_poly.type
_entity_poly.pdbx_seq_one_letter_code
_entity_poly.pdbx_strand_id
1 'polypeptide(L)'
;MMAKFSRHSLLKWLILPLLLVTILVWAVVLTTPDDTLHVTFLNVGQGDAILIQTPDHQNILVDGGPSPQTISLELGRKLPFWDRTVDLMV
;
A
#
# COMPACT_ATOMS: atom_id res chain seq x y z
N MET A 1 -6.05 -17.85 44.52
CA MET A 1 -4.96 -16.84 44.54
C MET A 1 -5.24 -15.83 43.43
N MET A 2 -5.95 -14.74 43.73
CA MET A 2 -6.33 -13.72 42.75
C MET A 2 -5.15 -12.76 42.53
N ALA A 3 -4.62 -12.71 41.31
CA ALA A 3 -3.59 -11.74 40.94
C ALA A 3 -4.14 -10.32 41.09
N LYS A 4 -3.61 -9.56 42.04
CA LYS A 4 -3.93 -8.14 42.24
C LYS A 4 -3.25 -7.33 41.13
N PHE A 5 -3.81 -7.38 39.92
CA PHE A 5 -3.31 -6.62 38.79
C PHE A 5 -3.66 -5.15 39.02
N SER A 6 -2.69 -4.36 39.50
CA SER A 6 -2.85 -2.91 39.66
C SER A 6 -3.24 -2.29 38.31
N ARG A 7 -4.19 -1.34 38.29
CA ARG A 7 -4.60 -0.61 37.06
C ARG A 7 -3.40 -0.03 36.29
N HIS A 8 -2.33 0.33 37.00
CA HIS A 8 -1.09 0.82 36.39
C HIS A 8 -0.29 -0.25 35.63
N SER A 9 -0.42 -1.53 35.99
CA SER A 9 0.19 -2.64 35.25
C SER A 9 -0.57 -2.90 33.95
N LEU A 10 -1.91 -2.87 33.97
CA LEU A 10 -2.76 -3.09 32.78
C LEU A 10 -2.52 -2.03 31.69
N LEU A 11 -2.41 -0.76 32.10
CA LEU A 11 -2.15 0.34 31.17
C LEU A 11 -0.82 0.18 30.42
N LYS A 12 0.23 -0.35 31.07
CA LYS A 12 1.54 -0.56 30.44
C LYS A 12 1.49 -1.59 29.32
N TRP A 13 0.68 -2.64 29.45
CA TRP A 13 0.50 -3.66 28.40
C TRP A 13 -0.24 -3.13 27.17
N LEU A 14 -1.01 -2.05 27.30
CA LEU A 14 -1.72 -1.42 26.18
C LEU A 14 -0.82 -0.47 25.36
N ILE A 15 0.33 -0.04 25.89
CA ILE A 15 1.19 0.93 25.21
C ILE A 15 1.75 0.36 23.90
N LEU A 16 2.27 -0.87 23.93
CA LEU A 16 2.86 -1.51 22.75
C LEU A 16 1.84 -1.71 21.61
N PRO A 17 0.65 -2.31 21.83
CA PRO A 17 -0.34 -2.43 20.77
C PRO A 17 -0.86 -1.08 20.30
N LEU A 18 -1.04 -0.09 21.19
CA LEU A 18 -1.45 1.26 20.79
C LEU A 18 -0.40 1.93 19.91
N LEU A 19 0.88 1.78 20.25
CA LEU A 19 1.99 2.28 19.45
C LEU A 19 2.03 1.59 18.08
N LEU A 20 1.85 0.27 18.04
CA LEU A 20 1.77 -0.47 16.77
C LEU A 20 0.60 0.02 15.90
N VAL A 21 -0.59 0.17 16.48
CA VAL A 21 -1.76 0.71 15.77
C VAL A 21 -1.48 2.12 15.27
N THR A 22 -0.85 2.97 16.08
CA THR A 22 -0.48 4.33 15.69
C THR A 22 0.47 4.32 14.48
N ILE A 23 1.49 3.47 14.50
CA ILE A 23 2.42 3.31 13.37
C ILE A 23 1.68 2.84 12.12
N LEU A 24 0.79 1.85 12.25
CA LEU A 24 0.02 1.33 11.10
C LEU A 24 -0.94 2.38 10.52
N VAL A 25 -1.63 3.15 11.37
CA VAL A 25 -2.49 4.26 10.93
C VAL A 25 -1.69 5.29 10.15
N TRP A 26 -0.54 5.72 10.68
CA TRP A 26 0.31 6.68 9.97
C TRP A 26 0.90 6.10 8.68
N ALA A 27 1.26 4.80 8.65
CA ALA A 27 1.72 4.14 7.44
C ALA A 27 0.65 4.16 6.34
N VAL A 28 -0.62 3.94 6.68
CA VAL A 28 -1.74 4.05 5.74
C VAL A 28 -1.89 5.50 5.27
N VAL A 29 -2.00 6.46 6.19
CA VAL A 29 -2.21 7.89 5.86
C VAL A 29 -1.11 8.45 4.95
N LEU A 30 0.15 8.10 5.21
CA LEU A 30 1.29 8.58 4.42
C LEU A 30 1.44 7.90 3.05
N THR A 31 0.74 6.78 2.83
CA THR A 31 0.79 6.03 1.57
C THR A 31 -0.53 6.09 0.81
N THR A 32 -1.56 6.77 1.32
CA THR A 32 -2.80 6.99 0.58
C THR A 32 -2.52 7.82 -0.68
N PRO A 33 -2.95 7.37 -1.88
CA PRO A 33 -2.86 8.16 -3.10
C PRO A 33 -3.64 9.48 -2.99
N ASP A 34 -3.26 10.49 -3.76
CA ASP A 34 -4.04 11.72 -3.87
C ASP A 34 -5.20 11.59 -4.90
N ASP A 35 -6.04 12.62 -4.96
CA ASP A 35 -7.22 12.66 -5.82
C ASP A 35 -6.89 13.20 -7.23
N THR A 36 -5.66 13.00 -7.70
CA THR A 36 -5.21 13.50 -9.01
C THR A 36 -4.84 12.38 -9.97
N LEU A 37 -5.02 12.65 -11.26
CA LEU A 37 -4.67 11.71 -12.31
C LEU A 37 -3.15 11.57 -12.41
N HIS A 38 -2.66 10.36 -12.17
CA HIS A 38 -1.26 10.00 -12.38
C HIS A 38 -1.12 9.07 -13.58
N VAL A 39 -0.18 9.41 -14.48
CA VAL A 39 0.21 8.53 -15.60
C VAL A 39 1.68 8.23 -15.46
N THR A 40 1.99 6.97 -15.18
CA THR A 40 3.35 6.49 -14.90
C THR A 40 3.77 5.46 -15.94
N PHE A 41 4.85 5.75 -16.65
CA PHE A 41 5.52 4.78 -17.52
C PHE A 41 6.43 3.88 -16.66
N LEU A 42 6.16 2.58 -16.67
CA LEU A 42 6.88 1.61 -15.84
C LEU A 42 8.09 1.06 -16.58
N ASN A 43 9.18 0.84 -15.87
CA ASN A 43 10.40 0.31 -16.47
C ASN A 43 10.37 -1.22 -16.49
N VAL A 44 9.76 -1.77 -17.54
CA VAL A 44 9.65 -3.23 -17.75
C VAL A 44 10.76 -3.82 -18.63
N GLY A 45 11.73 -3.02 -19.05
CA GLY A 45 12.80 -3.42 -19.96
C GLY A 45 12.36 -3.32 -21.42
N GLN A 46 12.08 -4.46 -22.07
CA GLN A 46 11.57 -4.49 -23.44
C GLN A 46 10.05 -4.40 -23.45
N GLY A 47 9.46 -3.57 -24.33
CA GLY A 47 8.01 -3.39 -24.42
C GLY A 47 7.51 -2.19 -23.61
N ASP A 48 6.19 -2.04 -23.57
CA ASP A 48 5.52 -0.93 -22.92
C ASP A 48 4.77 -1.39 -21.67
N ALA A 49 4.68 -0.51 -20.68
CA ALA A 49 3.82 -0.69 -19.53
C ALA A 49 3.48 0.68 -18.94
N ILE A 50 2.20 1.00 -18.85
CA ILE A 50 1.71 2.28 -18.36
C ILE A 50 0.71 2.03 -17.24
N LEU A 51 0.98 2.58 -16.06
CA LEU A 51 0.04 2.63 -14.95
C LEU A 51 -0.67 3.98 -14.97
N ILE A 52 -2.00 3.96 -15.03
CA ILE A 52 -2.85 5.12 -14.88
C ILE A 52 -3.59 4.99 -13.55
N GLN A 53 -3.44 5.97 -12.67
CA GLN A 53 -4.15 6.04 -11.39
C GLN A 53 -5.11 7.23 -11.46
N THR A 54 -6.41 6.96 -11.32
CA THR A 54 -7.45 7.98 -11.49
C THR A 54 -7.72 8.74 -10.18
N PRO A 55 -8.35 9.94 -10.26
CA PRO A 55 -8.89 10.62 -9.08
C PRO A 55 -9.86 9.79 -8.26
N ASP A 56 -10.54 8.81 -8.88
CA ASP A 56 -11.46 7.89 -8.22
C ASP A 56 -10.74 6.65 -7.62
N HIS A 57 -9.42 6.73 -7.48
CA HIS A 57 -8.53 5.69 -6.95
C HIS A 57 -8.59 4.35 -7.70
N GLN A 58 -8.83 4.39 -9.01
CA GLN A 58 -8.73 3.19 -9.86
C GLN A 58 -7.32 3.05 -10.41
N ASN A 59 -6.78 1.84 -10.38
CA ASN A 59 -5.49 1.47 -10.96
C ASN A 59 -5.73 0.76 -12.30
N ILE A 60 -5.41 1.43 -13.40
CA ILE A 60 -5.54 0.90 -14.76
C ILE A 60 -4.15 0.61 -15.31
N LEU A 61 -3.92 -0.62 -15.76
CA LEU A 61 -2.67 -1.04 -16.36
C LEU A 61 -2.85 -1.22 -17.88
N VAL A 62 -2.08 -0.49 -18.67
CA VAL A 62 -2.06 -0.60 -20.14
C VAL A 62 -0.78 -1.28 -20.58
N ASP A 63 -0.92 -2.42 -21.27
CA ASP A 63 0.15 -3.39 -21.49
C ASP A 63 0.77 -3.84 -20.14
N GLY A 64 1.75 -4.72 -20.14
CA GLY A 64 2.51 -5.11 -18.95
C GLY A 64 3.95 -5.48 -19.28
N GLY A 65 4.34 -5.30 -20.54
CA GLY A 65 5.56 -5.86 -21.07
C GLY A 65 5.57 -7.40 -21.02
N PRO A 66 6.71 -8.02 -21.36
CA PRO A 66 6.83 -9.47 -21.54
C PRO A 66 7.05 -10.23 -20.22
N SER A 67 7.31 -9.55 -19.10
CA SER A 67 7.76 -10.16 -17.85
C SER A 67 6.80 -9.87 -16.69
N PRO A 68 5.97 -10.85 -16.28
CA PRO A 68 5.08 -10.73 -15.11
C PRO A 68 5.82 -10.36 -13.81
N GLN A 69 7.06 -10.82 -13.65
CA GLN A 69 7.88 -10.53 -12.47
C GLN A 69 8.33 -9.08 -12.47
N THR A 70 8.74 -8.55 -13.63
CA THR A 70 9.21 -7.16 -13.74
C THR A 70 8.05 -6.20 -13.53
N ILE A 71 6.89 -6.44 -14.16
CA ILE A 71 5.71 -5.60 -13.96
C ILE A 71 5.23 -5.63 -12.50
N SER A 72 5.21 -6.81 -11.87
CA SER A 72 4.83 -6.92 -10.45
C SER A 72 5.78 -6.14 -9.53
N LEU A 73 7.08 -6.13 -9.84
CA LEU A 73 8.07 -5.37 -9.08
C LEU A 73 7.86 -3.86 -9.25
N GLU A 74 7.62 -3.40 -10.47
CA GLU A 74 7.37 -1.98 -10.76
C GLU A 74 6.06 -1.49 -10.16
N LEU A 75 4.98 -2.29 -10.23
CA LEU A 75 3.73 -2.01 -9.53
C LEU A 75 3.94 -1.93 -8.02
N GLY A 76 4.69 -2.86 -7.42
CA GLY A 76 5.01 -2.84 -5.99
C GLY A 76 5.86 -1.64 -5.55
N ARG A 77 6.54 -0.96 -6.47
CA ARG A 77 7.26 0.30 -6.21
C ARG A 77 6.36 1.53 -6.30
N LYS A 78 5.22 1.44 -6.98
CA LYS A 78 4.32 2.56 -7.27
C LYS A 78 3.04 2.53 -6.44
N LEU A 79 2.51 1.36 -6.16
CA LEU A 79 1.31 1.20 -5.37
C LEU A 79 1.63 1.24 -3.87
N PRO A 80 0.69 1.72 -3.04
CA PRO A 80 0.77 1.58 -1.59
C PRO A 80 0.99 0.10 -1.20
N PHE A 81 1.74 -0.17 -0.14
CA PHE A 81 2.09 -1.56 0.24
C PHE A 81 0.87 -2.46 0.51
N TRP A 82 -0.26 -1.86 0.83
CA TRP A 82 -1.54 -2.51 1.12
C TRP A 82 -2.45 -2.63 -0.11
N ASP A 83 -2.17 -1.90 -1.18
CA ASP A 83 -2.94 -1.95 -2.42
C ASP A 83 -2.25 -2.88 -3.43
N ARG A 84 -3.01 -3.86 -3.93
CA ARG A 84 -2.56 -4.86 -4.90
C ARG A 84 -3.58 -5.07 -6.01
N THR A 85 -4.48 -4.10 -6.19
CA THR A 85 -5.58 -4.21 -7.14
C THR A 85 -5.23 -3.48 -8.42
N VAL A 86 -5.48 -4.14 -9.55
CA VAL A 86 -5.56 -3.53 -10.87
C VAL A 86 -7.01 -3.67 -11.29
N ASP A 87 -7.73 -2.56 -11.36
CA ASP A 87 -9.17 -2.52 -11.63
C ASP A 87 -9.48 -2.83 -13.10
N LEU A 88 -8.55 -2.47 -13.99
CA LEU A 88 -8.63 -2.73 -15.41
C LEU A 88 -7.24 -2.99 -15.98
N MET A 89 -7.15 -4.00 -16.83
CA MET A 89 -5.98 -4.26 -17.65
C MET A 89 -6.40 -4.27 -19.12
N VAL A 90 -5.66 -3.54 -19.96
CA VAL A 90 -5.91 -3.42 -21.41
C VAL A 90 -4.69 -3.88 -22.19
#